data_AF-A0A4Y2JKL2-F1
#
_entry.id   AF-A0A4Y2JKL2-F1
#
_cell.length_a   1.000
_cell.length_b   1.000
_cell.length_c   1.000
_cell.angle_alpha   90.00
_cell.angle_beta   90.00
_cell.angle_gamma   90.00
#
_symmetry.space_group_name_H-M   'P 1'
#
loop_
_entity.id
_entity.type
_entity.pdbx_description
1 polymer ?
#
loop_
_entity_poly.entity_id
_entity_poly.type
_entity_poly.pdbx_seq_one_letter_code
_entity_poly.pdbx_strand_id
1 'polypeptide(L)'
;MSKETSPAEENYDSYELEVLAIITALKKFRVYLLGQHFEIVTDCSAFQNTMHKKDLITRIARSVLQLEEFDYEIEHRAGNRLQHVDALSRHPVMITSNDTLTAKSTKAQDENKNIQTLKSLLEKTETEEFFERNGILYMDEN
;
A
#
# COMPACT_ATOMS: atom_id res chain seq x y z
N MET A 1 -3.09 -5.66 3.59
CA MET A 1 -3.00 -4.65 2.51
C MET A 1 -4.43 -4.27 2.14
N SER A 2 -4.70 -2.99 1.88
CA SER A 2 -5.95 -2.53 1.27
C SER A 2 -5.61 -1.52 0.17
N LYS A 3 -6.35 -1.52 -0.93
CA LYS A 3 -6.14 -0.63 -2.09
C LYS A 3 -7.50 -0.24 -2.66
N GLU A 4 -7.72 1.05 -2.85
CA GLU A 4 -8.89 1.57 -3.56
C GLU A 4 -8.83 1.30 -5.05
N THR A 5 -9.99 1.09 -5.66
CA THR A 5 -10.14 1.02 -7.11
C THR A 5 -9.87 2.40 -7.72
N SER A 6 -9.00 2.45 -8.72
CA SER A 6 -8.82 3.65 -9.54
C SER A 6 -10.03 3.91 -10.44
N PRO A 7 -10.22 5.15 -10.96
CA PRO A 7 -11.34 5.45 -11.86
C PRO A 7 -11.39 4.58 -13.12
N ALA A 8 -10.24 4.07 -13.57
CA ALA A 8 -10.19 3.12 -14.67
C ALA A 8 -10.66 1.71 -14.26
N GLU A 9 -10.32 1.28 -13.04
CA GLU A 9 -10.70 -0.02 -12.47
C GLU A 9 -12.18 -0.06 -12.05
N GLU A 10 -12.81 1.09 -11.73
CA GLU A 10 -14.25 1.18 -11.38
C GLU A 10 -15.19 0.61 -12.46
N ASN A 11 -14.75 0.62 -13.72
CA ASN A 11 -15.53 0.09 -14.85
C ASN A 11 -15.36 -1.42 -15.04
N TYR A 12 -14.59 -2.08 -14.19
CA TYR A 12 -14.31 -3.52 -14.32
C TYR A 12 -15.37 -4.32 -13.61
N ASP A 13 -15.64 -5.53 -14.12
CA ASP A 13 -16.52 -6.45 -13.42
C ASP A 13 -15.94 -6.79 -12.05
N SER A 14 -16.82 -7.03 -11.08
CA SER A 14 -16.43 -7.42 -9.71
C SER A 14 -15.40 -8.55 -9.69
N TYR A 15 -15.59 -9.54 -10.56
CA TYR A 15 -14.66 -10.64 -10.74
C TYR A 15 -13.25 -10.20 -11.18
N GLU A 16 -13.14 -9.23 -12.10
CA GLU A 16 -11.83 -8.72 -12.55
C GLU A 16 -11.13 -7.93 -11.44
N LEU A 17 -11.91 -7.20 -10.63
CA LEU A 17 -11.40 -6.49 -9.46
C LEU A 17 -10.82 -7.45 -8.43
N GLU A 18 -11.48 -8.58 -8.16
CA GLU A 18 -10.98 -9.61 -7.26
C GLU A 18 -9.66 -10.22 -7.73
N VAL A 19 -9.58 -10.61 -9.02
CA VAL A 19 -8.35 -11.12 -9.64
C VAL A 19 -7.22 -10.09 -9.49
N LEU A 20 -7.52 -8.82 -9.77
CA LEU A 20 -6.55 -7.74 -9.71
C LEU A 20 -6.07 -7.48 -8.27
N ALA A 21 -6.97 -7.56 -7.28
CA ALA A 21 -6.64 -7.42 -5.88
C ALA A 21 -5.66 -8.50 -5.42
N ILE A 22 -5.92 -9.76 -5.77
CA ILE A 22 -5.04 -10.90 -5.46
C ILE A 22 -3.65 -10.67 -6.04
N ILE A 23 -3.56 -10.34 -7.33
CA ILE A 23 -2.27 -10.13 -8.01
C ILE A 23 -1.51 -8.95 -7.42
N THR A 24 -2.22 -7.88 -7.07
CA THR A 24 -1.59 -6.72 -6.44
C THR A 24 -1.04 -7.07 -5.06
N ALA A 25 -1.76 -7.88 -4.29
CA ALA A 25 -1.29 -8.40 -3.01
C ALA A 25 -0.05 -9.29 -3.18
N LEU A 26 -0.06 -10.24 -4.11
CA LEU A 26 1.07 -11.13 -4.37
C LEU A 26 2.32 -10.38 -4.81
N LYS A 27 2.18 -9.38 -5.68
CA LYS A 27 3.31 -8.49 -6.05
C LYS A 27 3.89 -7.77 -4.85
N LYS A 28 3.02 -7.25 -3.96
CA LYS A 28 3.47 -6.54 -2.76
C LYS A 28 4.20 -7.47 -1.78
N PHE A 29 3.71 -8.69 -1.63
CA PHE A 29 4.27 -9.67 -0.71
C PHE A 29 5.25 -10.64 -1.37
N ARG A 30 5.67 -10.38 -2.62
CA ARG A 30 6.51 -11.27 -3.42
C ARG A 30 7.78 -11.70 -2.69
N VAL A 31 8.44 -10.78 -1.99
CA VAL A 31 9.67 -11.06 -1.22
C VAL A 31 9.46 -12.05 -0.07
N TYR A 32 8.23 -12.22 0.41
CA TYR A 32 7.87 -13.13 1.48
C TYR A 32 7.30 -14.46 0.96
N LEU A 33 6.69 -14.44 -0.24
CA LEU A 33 5.95 -15.57 -0.80
C LEU A 33 6.77 -16.39 -1.80
N LEU A 34 7.79 -15.79 -2.42
CA LEU A 34 8.57 -16.48 -3.44
C LEU A 34 9.34 -17.67 -2.84
N GLY A 35 9.17 -18.86 -3.42
CA GLY A 35 9.80 -20.09 -2.96
C GLY A 35 9.17 -20.71 -1.71
N GLN A 36 8.01 -20.21 -1.27
CA GLN A 36 7.21 -20.80 -0.20
C GLN A 36 5.85 -21.25 -0.76
N HIS A 37 5.35 -22.36 -0.25
CA HIS A 37 3.98 -22.78 -0.50
C HIS A 37 3.02 -22.03 0.43
N PHE A 38 1.94 -21.48 -0.11
CA PHE A 38 0.95 -20.73 0.68
C PHE A 38 -0.49 -20.89 0.16
N GLU A 39 -1.45 -20.50 0.99
CA GLU A 39 -2.87 -20.56 0.66
C GLU A 39 -3.43 -19.17 0.34
N ILE A 40 -4.18 -19.06 -0.75
CA ILE A 40 -4.97 -17.89 -1.13
C ILE A 40 -6.42 -18.15 -0.77
N VAL A 41 -6.91 -17.47 0.27
CA VAL A 41 -8.31 -17.54 0.69
C VAL A 41 -9.09 -16.37 0.11
N THR A 42 -10.14 -16.65 -0.65
CA THR A 42 -10.99 -15.63 -1.31
C THR A 42 -12.48 -15.99 -1.21
N ASP A 43 -13.38 -15.02 -1.15
CA ASP A 43 -14.82 -15.22 -1.32
C ASP A 43 -15.26 -15.26 -2.78
N CYS A 44 -14.32 -15.09 -3.71
CA CYS A 44 -14.57 -15.15 -5.14
C CYS A 44 -14.36 -16.57 -5.68
N SER A 45 -15.42 -17.38 -5.70
CA SER A 45 -15.40 -18.71 -6.32
C SER A 45 -15.05 -18.68 -7.81
N ALA A 46 -15.26 -17.55 -8.50
CA ALA A 46 -14.89 -17.37 -9.90
C ALA A 46 -13.37 -17.40 -10.11
N PHE A 47 -12.56 -16.97 -9.13
CA PHE A 47 -11.10 -17.02 -9.23
C PHE A 47 -10.58 -18.47 -9.33
N GLN A 48 -11.13 -19.37 -8.51
CA GLN A 48 -10.82 -20.80 -8.58
C GLN A 48 -11.13 -21.37 -9.99
N ASN A 49 -12.25 -20.96 -10.58
CA ASN A 49 -12.63 -21.38 -11.93
C ASN A 49 -11.78 -20.72 -13.03
N THR A 50 -11.20 -19.56 -12.77
CA THR A 50 -10.38 -18.80 -13.74
C THR A 50 -9.12 -19.53 -14.11
N MET A 51 -8.44 -20.12 -13.12
CA MET A 51 -7.22 -20.91 -13.36
C MET A 51 -7.46 -22.11 -14.27
N HIS A 52 -8.72 -22.57 -14.37
CA HIS A 52 -9.11 -23.72 -15.18
C HIS A 52 -9.69 -23.33 -16.55
N LYS A 53 -9.96 -22.04 -16.81
CA LYS A 53 -10.56 -21.58 -18.07
C LYS A 53 -9.49 -21.33 -19.13
N LYS A 54 -9.73 -21.85 -20.35
CA LYS A 54 -8.89 -21.60 -21.53
C LYS A 54 -9.08 -20.21 -22.13
N ASP A 55 -10.30 -19.67 -22.05
CA ASP A 55 -10.63 -18.38 -22.64
C ASP A 55 -10.66 -17.31 -21.54
N LEU A 56 -9.52 -16.67 -21.34
CA LEU A 56 -9.37 -15.52 -20.45
C LEU A 56 -9.28 -14.23 -21.26
N ILE A 57 -9.91 -13.18 -20.76
CA ILE A 57 -9.73 -11.83 -21.30
C ILE A 57 -8.23 -11.51 -21.24
N THR A 58 -7.66 -10.93 -22.30
CA THR A 58 -6.21 -10.69 -22.44
C THR A 58 -5.57 -10.01 -21.23
N ARG A 59 -6.31 -9.09 -20.59
CA ARG A 59 -5.89 -8.41 -19.35
C ARG A 59 -5.71 -9.39 -18.19
N ILE A 60 -6.69 -10.27 -17.97
CA ILE A 60 -6.66 -11.33 -16.94
C ILE A 60 -5.58 -12.34 -17.29
N ALA A 61 -5.44 -12.76 -18.55
CA ALA A 61 -4.43 -13.72 -18.98
C ALA A 61 -3.00 -13.28 -18.62
N ARG A 62 -2.65 -12.01 -18.89
CA ARG A 62 -1.35 -11.43 -18.48
C ARG A 62 -1.17 -11.48 -16.96
N SER A 63 -2.24 -11.19 -16.25
CA SER A 63 -2.33 -11.19 -14.80
C SER A 63 -2.13 -12.61 -14.23
N VAL A 64 -2.71 -13.63 -14.85
CA VAL A 64 -2.56 -15.05 -14.45
C VAL A 64 -1.15 -15.57 -14.68
N LEU A 65 -0.47 -15.18 -15.77
CA LEU A 65 0.94 -15.55 -16.00
C LEU A 65 1.87 -15.10 -14.86
N GLN A 66 1.53 -14.02 -14.15
CA GLN A 66 2.29 -13.56 -12.99
C GLN A 66 2.07 -14.43 -11.75
N LEU A 67 1.04 -15.28 -11.75
CA LEU A 67 0.79 -16.21 -10.67
C LEU A 67 1.67 -17.46 -10.80
N GLU A 68 2.10 -17.82 -12.01
CA GLU A 68 2.93 -19.02 -12.24
C GLU A 68 4.29 -19.00 -11.52
N GLU A 69 4.79 -17.83 -11.10
CA GLU A 69 6.02 -17.75 -10.31
C GLU A 69 5.85 -18.20 -8.85
N PHE A 70 4.61 -18.38 -8.38
CA PHE A 70 4.27 -18.70 -7.00
C PHE A 70 3.78 -20.15 -6.87
N ASP A 71 4.09 -20.77 -5.73
CA ASP A 71 3.53 -22.06 -5.32
C ASP A 71 2.37 -21.81 -4.35
N TYR A 72 1.14 -22.03 -4.80
CA TYR A 72 -0.05 -21.71 -4.01
C TYR A 72 -1.22 -22.65 -4.25
N GLU A 73 -2.10 -22.72 -3.25
CA GLU A 73 -3.43 -23.31 -3.33
C GLU A 73 -4.51 -22.25 -3.17
N ILE A 74 -5.65 -22.40 -3.86
CA ILE A 74 -6.80 -21.48 -3.76
C ILE A 74 -7.91 -22.16 -2.96
N GLU A 75 -8.34 -21.54 -1.87
CA GLU A 75 -9.52 -21.93 -1.11
C GLU A 75 -10.61 -20.87 -1.22
N HIS A 76 -11.79 -21.28 -1.69
CA HIS A 76 -12.96 -20.42 -1.63
C HIS A 76 -13.60 -20.48 -0.23
N ARG A 77 -13.78 -19.32 0.40
CA ARG A 77 -14.44 -19.17 1.70
C ARG A 77 -15.49 -18.08 1.64
N ALA A 78 -16.72 -18.40 2.04
CA ALA A 78 -17.83 -17.46 2.01
C ALA A 78 -17.51 -16.14 2.73
N GLY A 79 -17.91 -15.01 2.14
CA GLY A 79 -17.58 -13.66 2.63
C GLY A 79 -18.03 -13.38 4.08
N ASN A 80 -19.09 -14.05 4.55
CA ASN A 80 -19.51 -13.98 5.96
C ASN A 80 -18.46 -14.49 6.96
N ARG A 81 -17.51 -15.32 6.51
CA ARG A 81 -16.36 -15.80 7.29
C ARG A 81 -15.10 -14.96 7.04
N LEU A 82 -15.17 -13.97 6.16
CA LEU A 82 -14.09 -13.04 5.78
C LEU A 82 -14.42 -11.59 6.12
N GLN A 83 -15.31 -11.34 7.09
CA GLN A 83 -15.74 -9.98 7.50
C GLN A 83 -14.58 -9.04 7.84
N HIS A 84 -13.47 -9.57 8.36
CA HIS A 84 -12.27 -8.78 8.66
C HIS A 84 -11.59 -8.26 7.38
N VAL A 85 -11.59 -9.04 6.30
CA VAL A 85 -11.06 -8.63 4.99
C VAL A 85 -11.98 -7.61 4.36
N ASP A 86 -13.30 -7.88 4.37
CA ASP A 86 -14.31 -6.98 3.83
C ASP A 86 -14.28 -5.60 4.51
N ALA A 87 -14.11 -5.57 5.84
CA ALA A 87 -13.95 -4.32 6.59
C ALA A 87 -12.75 -3.49 6.10
N LEU A 88 -11.59 -4.14 5.86
CA LEU A 88 -10.38 -3.49 5.37
C LEU A 88 -10.51 -3.04 3.90
N SER A 89 -11.26 -3.77 3.08
CA SER A 89 -11.49 -3.41 1.68
C SER A 89 -12.49 -2.27 1.52
N ARG A 90 -13.55 -2.24 2.32
CA ARG A 90 -14.59 -1.20 2.27
C ARG A 90 -14.19 0.09 2.97
N HIS A 91 -13.31 -0.02 3.96
CA HIS A 91 -12.74 1.10 4.69
C HIS A 91 -11.24 1.08 4.49
N PRO A 92 -10.75 1.43 3.29
CA PRO A 92 -9.33 1.67 3.08
C PRO A 92 -8.92 2.70 4.12
N VAL A 93 -8.20 2.24 5.14
CA VAL A 93 -7.62 3.13 6.13
C VAL A 93 -6.70 4.01 5.31
N MET A 94 -7.04 5.30 5.22
CA MET A 94 -6.06 6.31 4.85
C MET A 94 -5.00 6.18 5.94
N ILE A 95 -3.99 5.33 5.70
CA ILE A 95 -2.67 5.56 6.24
C ILE A 95 -2.27 6.83 5.51
N THR A 96 -2.80 7.94 6.02
CA THR A 96 -2.04 9.15 6.03
C THR A 96 -0.72 8.68 6.59
N SER A 97 0.31 8.70 5.76
CA SER A 97 1.66 8.93 6.22
C SER A 97 1.66 10.31 6.87
N ASN A 98 0.82 10.51 7.90
CA ASN A 98 1.08 11.41 9.00
C ASN A 98 2.28 10.72 9.61
N ASP A 99 3.42 11.04 9.03
CA ASP A 99 4.72 10.60 9.45
C ASP A 99 4.81 11.06 10.90
N THR A 100 4.42 10.18 11.82
CA THR A 100 4.13 10.56 13.21
C THR A 100 5.39 11.11 13.86
N LEU A 101 6.54 10.71 13.32
CA LEU A 101 7.86 11.25 13.64
C LEU A 101 7.97 12.71 13.17
N THR A 102 7.70 13.00 11.89
CA THR A 102 7.68 14.37 11.35
C THR A 102 6.72 15.26 12.13
N ALA A 103 5.48 14.83 12.39
CA ALA A 103 4.51 15.62 13.15
C ALA A 103 4.94 15.87 14.62
N LYS A 104 5.56 14.89 15.28
CA LYS A 104 6.12 15.05 16.62
C LYS A 104 7.32 16.00 16.63
N SER A 105 8.21 15.88 15.64
CA SER A 105 9.39 16.73 15.49
C SER A 105 8.99 18.18 15.22
N THR A 106 8.03 18.44 14.32
CA THR A 106 7.50 19.79 14.09
C THR A 106 6.96 20.38 15.38
N LYS A 107 6.10 19.65 16.11
CA LYS A 107 5.54 20.12 17.38
C LYS A 107 6.62 20.40 18.44
N ALA A 108 7.60 19.51 18.58
CA ALA A 108 8.69 19.68 19.54
C ALA A 108 9.61 20.88 19.19
N GLN A 109 9.84 21.13 17.90
CA GLN A 109 10.57 22.31 17.44
C GLN A 109 9.76 23.60 17.64
N ASP A 110 8.43 23.54 17.44
CA ASP A 110 7.57 24.70 17.60
C ASP A 110 7.49 25.19 19.05
N GLU A 111 7.50 24.26 20.01
CA GLU A 111 7.51 24.54 21.45
C GLU A 111 8.89 25.01 21.96
N ASN A 112 9.96 24.82 21.18
CA ASN A 112 11.32 25.17 21.57
C ASN A 112 11.72 26.58 21.10
N LYS A 113 11.77 27.53 22.04
CA LYS A 113 12.13 28.94 21.78
C LYS A 113 13.50 29.10 21.11
N ASN A 114 14.48 28.25 21.42
CA ASN A 114 15.81 28.35 20.82
C ASN A 114 15.76 27.99 19.34
N ILE A 115 15.01 26.94 18.98
CA ILE A 115 14.85 26.51 17.58
C ILE A 115 14.06 27.54 16.78
N GLN A 116 13.03 28.16 17.36
CA GLN A 116 12.32 29.27 16.71
C GLN A 116 13.22 30.49 16.45
N THR A 117 14.10 30.78 17.39
CA THR A 117 15.08 31.85 17.24
C THR A 117 16.04 31.54 16.09
N LEU A 118 16.53 30.30 16.00
CA LEU A 118 17.37 29.82 14.89
C LEU A 118 16.67 29.89 13.54
N LYS A 119 15.39 29.48 13.43
CA LYS A 119 14.60 29.65 12.20
C LYS A 119 14.51 31.12 11.77
N SER A 120 14.23 32.02 12.71
CA SER A 120 14.15 33.47 12.42
C SER A 120 15.49 34.12 12.06
N LEU A 121 16.60 33.52 12.49
CA LEU A 121 17.97 33.93 12.14
C LEU A 121 18.34 33.41 10.75
N LEU A 122 17.95 32.17 10.41
CA LEU A 122 18.17 31.59 9.08
C LEU A 122 17.47 32.41 7.98
N GLU A 123 16.30 32.99 8.25
CA GLU A 123 15.63 33.92 7.32
C GLU A 123 16.41 35.22 7.07
N LYS A 124 17.30 35.61 8.00
CA LYS A 124 18.04 36.87 7.97
C LYS A 124 19.50 36.70 7.57
N THR A 125 20.03 35.49 7.65
CA THR A 125 21.44 35.15 7.39
C THR A 125 21.53 33.81 6.68
N GLU A 126 22.21 33.76 5.54
CA GLU A 126 22.63 32.51 4.90
C GLU A 126 23.70 31.86 5.78
N THR A 127 23.30 30.86 6.57
CA THR A 127 24.22 30.01 7.34
C THR A 127 24.17 28.62 6.76
N GLU A 128 25.32 28.04 6.41
CA GLU A 128 25.42 26.73 5.78
C GLU A 128 25.25 25.57 6.78
N GLU A 129 25.29 25.84 8.09
CA GLU A 129 25.23 24.81 9.14
C GLU A 129 23.81 24.26 9.41
N PHE A 130 22.76 24.98 9.00
CA PHE A 130 21.38 24.59 9.26
C PHE A 130 20.50 24.85 8.04
N PHE A 131 19.54 23.95 7.79
CA PHE A 131 18.59 24.13 6.69
C PHE A 131 17.19 23.67 7.08
N GLU A 132 16.17 24.25 6.43
CA GLU A 132 14.78 23.89 6.65
C GLU A 132 14.25 23.01 5.51
N ARG A 133 13.58 21.91 5.86
CA ARG A 133 12.88 21.05 4.90
C ARG A 133 11.52 20.65 5.46
N ASN A 134 10.46 20.96 4.71
CA ASN A 134 9.07 20.64 5.07
C ASN A 134 8.66 21.16 6.47
N GLY A 135 9.12 22.35 6.86
CA GLY A 135 8.77 22.95 8.16
C GLY A 135 9.62 22.49 9.35
N ILE A 136 10.62 21.63 9.13
CA ILE A 136 11.52 21.10 10.17
C ILE A 136 12.93 21.62 9.91
N LEU A 137 13.59 22.10 10.96
CA LEU A 137 14.98 22.53 10.96
C LEU A 137 15.90 21.31 11.13
N TYR A 138 16.91 21.20 10.27
CA TYR A 138 17.95 20.18 10.28
C TYR A 138 19.32 20.85 10.46
N MET A 139 20.26 20.11 11.04
CA MET A 139 21.68 20.49 11.10
C MET A 139 22.40 19.76 9.97
N ASP A 140 23.23 20.48 9.21
CA ASP A 140 24.08 19.86 8.19
C ASP A 140 25.32 19.27 8.88
N GLU A 141 25.45 17.95 8.86
CA GLU A 141 26.64 17.26 9.36
C GLU A 141 27.63 17.14 8.20
N ASN A 142 28.57 18.08 8.15
CA ASN A 142 29.70 18.06 7.20
C ASN A 142 30.65 16.88 7.48
#